data_AF-A0AAV6DGA5-F1
#
_entry.id   AF-A0AAV6DGA5-F1
#
_cell.length_a   1.000
_cell.length_b   1.000
_cell.length_c   1.000
_cell.angle_alpha   90.00
_cell.angle_beta   90.00
_cell.angle_gamma   90.00
#
_symmetry.space_group_name_H-M   'P 1'
#
loop_
_entity.id
_entity.type
_entity.pdbx_description
1 polymer ?
#
loop_
_entity_poly.entity_id
_entity_poly.type
_entity_poly.pdbx_seq_one_letter_code
_entity_poly.pdbx_strand_id
1 'polypeptide(L)'
;MRLLRWLLRLGPRIPADTLGIHDLSGGAAEPLLAADRAALATLFRRVSESSDAPPRSTLLLLYCTIGADGAILNSPRTLREIIRDAGASVVIVATPNPRRCYGLAARRQRQLARANLLLTLDRRGGAFGVFVKRLVTEMKDGTSMPRAWARLVRQTSERPRTLLACELGRLALR
;
A
#
# COMPACT_ATOMS: atom_id res chain seq x y z
N MET A 1 26.06 -19.75 5.21
CA MET A 1 26.20 -18.49 4.45
C MET A 1 25.29 -18.42 3.20
N ARG A 2 23.96 -18.57 3.34
CA ARG A 2 22.98 -18.51 2.22
C ARG A 2 22.18 -17.19 2.15
N LEU A 3 22.30 -16.31 3.15
CA LEU A 3 21.49 -15.09 3.27
C LEU A 3 21.92 -13.93 2.35
N LEU A 4 23.16 -13.90 1.87
CA LEU A 4 23.67 -12.78 1.06
C LEU A 4 23.35 -12.88 -0.44
N ARG A 5 23.03 -14.08 -0.97
CA ARG A 5 22.70 -14.26 -2.40
C ARG A 5 21.32 -13.70 -2.78
N TRP A 6 20.38 -13.56 -1.83
CA TRP A 6 19.08 -12.94 -2.11
C TRP A 6 19.16 -11.42 -2.29
N LEU A 7 20.25 -10.79 -1.83
CA LEU A 7 20.45 -9.34 -1.94
C LEU A 7 20.86 -8.88 -3.36
N LEU A 8 21.35 -9.78 -4.22
CA LEU A 8 21.96 -9.44 -5.51
C LEU A 8 21.06 -9.69 -6.74
N ARG A 9 19.93 -10.41 -6.61
CA ARG A 9 18.96 -10.52 -7.72
C ARG A 9 18.02 -9.32 -7.71
N LEU A 10 18.03 -8.54 -8.79
CA LEU A 10 17.04 -7.50 -9.06
C LEU A 10 15.65 -8.17 -9.16
N GLY A 11 14.68 -7.67 -8.39
CA GLY A 11 13.29 -8.12 -8.50
C GLY A 11 12.61 -7.54 -9.74
N PRO A 12 11.37 -7.96 -10.03
CA PRO A 12 10.63 -7.44 -11.18
C PRO A 12 10.45 -5.92 -11.09
N ARG A 13 10.50 -5.26 -12.25
CA ARG A 13 10.18 -3.83 -12.42
C ARG A 13 8.90 -3.71 -13.23
N ILE A 14 7.89 -3.05 -12.67
CA ILE A 14 6.59 -2.89 -13.32
C ILE A 14 6.29 -1.40 -13.61
N PRO A 15 5.52 -1.08 -14.66
CA PRO A 15 5.14 0.30 -14.95
C PRO A 15 4.31 0.93 -13.82
N ALA A 16 4.72 2.11 -13.36
CA ALA A 16 4.00 2.89 -12.34
C ALA A 16 3.17 4.01 -12.95
N ASP A 17 2.24 3.62 -13.83
CA ASP A 17 1.43 4.55 -14.60
C ASP A 17 0.16 4.99 -13.87
N THR A 18 -0.40 4.13 -13.02
CA THR A 18 -1.76 4.30 -12.48
C THR A 18 -1.80 4.25 -10.96
N LEU A 19 -2.40 5.29 -10.38
CA LEU A 19 -2.78 5.38 -8.97
C LEU A 19 -4.28 5.13 -8.85
N GLY A 20 -4.64 4.12 -8.07
CA GLY A 20 -6.00 3.87 -7.63
C GLY A 20 -6.19 4.37 -6.21
N ILE A 21 -7.32 5.01 -5.95
CA ILE A 21 -7.75 5.40 -4.61
C ILE A 21 -9.12 4.79 -4.38
N HIS A 22 -9.24 3.95 -3.36
CA HIS A 22 -10.47 3.29 -3.02
C HIS A 22 -10.91 3.66 -1.60
N ASP A 23 -12.03 4.35 -1.49
CA ASP A 23 -12.60 4.75 -0.20
C ASP A 23 -13.72 3.79 0.22
N LEU A 24 -13.47 3.05 1.30
CA LEU A 24 -14.42 2.19 1.99
C LEU A 24 -14.69 2.70 3.42
N SER A 25 -14.24 3.92 3.74
CA SER A 25 -14.47 4.54 5.05
C SER A 25 -15.86 5.14 5.20
N GLY A 26 -16.66 5.18 4.12
CA GLY A 26 -17.94 5.87 4.09
C GLY A 26 -17.78 7.39 4.16
N GLY A 27 -16.72 7.95 3.54
CA GLY A 27 -16.41 9.39 3.56
C GLY A 27 -15.63 9.87 4.78
N ALA A 28 -15.49 9.07 5.84
CA ALA A 28 -14.77 9.46 7.06
C ALA A 28 -13.27 9.79 6.82
N ALA A 29 -12.68 9.28 5.74
CA ALA A 29 -11.30 9.51 5.37
C ALA A 29 -11.10 10.62 4.31
N GLU A 30 -12.14 11.36 3.92
CA GLU A 30 -12.06 12.36 2.85
C GLU A 30 -10.88 13.35 3.01
N PRO A 31 -10.63 13.96 4.19
CA PRO A 31 -9.51 14.90 4.33
C PRO A 31 -8.14 14.22 4.12
N LEU A 32 -8.01 12.96 4.54
CA LEU A 32 -6.79 12.18 4.38
C LEU A 32 -6.58 11.81 2.91
N LEU A 33 -7.65 11.41 2.24
CA LEU A 33 -7.66 11.06 0.82
C LEU A 33 -7.23 12.27 -0.02
N ALA A 34 -7.84 13.44 0.20
CA ALA A 34 -7.50 14.66 -0.52
C ALA A 34 -6.01 15.03 -0.35
N ALA A 35 -5.49 14.96 0.88
CA ALA A 35 -4.08 15.25 1.17
C ALA A 35 -3.11 14.25 0.51
N ASP A 36 -3.41 12.96 0.60
CA ASP A 36 -2.59 11.91 0.01
C ASP A 36 -2.63 11.97 -1.52
N ARG A 37 -3.81 12.24 -2.11
CA ARG A 37 -3.97 12.48 -3.55
C ARG A 37 -3.10 13.64 -4.00
N ALA A 38 -3.18 14.79 -3.33
CA ALA A 38 -2.37 15.96 -3.66
C ALA A 38 -0.86 15.67 -3.59
N ALA A 39 -0.43 14.87 -2.60
CA ALA A 39 0.98 14.49 -2.44
C ALA A 39 1.49 13.55 -3.55
N LEU A 40 0.63 12.66 -4.07
CA LEU A 40 1.03 11.53 -4.89
C LEU A 40 0.64 11.64 -6.36
N ALA A 41 -0.41 12.40 -6.72
CA ALA A 41 -0.97 12.43 -8.06
C ALA A 41 0.07 12.74 -9.15
N THR A 42 1.00 13.66 -8.88
CA THR A 42 2.06 14.06 -9.82
C THR A 42 3.07 12.97 -10.11
N LEU A 43 3.11 11.90 -9.32
CA LEU A 43 3.99 10.75 -9.57
C LEU A 43 3.39 9.79 -10.60
N PHE A 44 2.10 9.88 -10.95
CA PHE A 44 1.41 8.91 -11.80
C PHE A 44 0.83 9.59 -13.04
N ARG A 45 0.72 8.82 -14.14
CA ARG A 45 0.12 9.31 -15.39
C ARG A 45 -1.40 9.41 -15.29
N ARG A 46 -2.01 8.53 -14.52
CA ARG A 46 -3.46 8.50 -14.28
C ARG A 46 -3.75 8.28 -12.81
N VAL A 47 -4.75 8.99 -12.32
CA VAL A 47 -5.31 8.81 -10.98
C VAL A 47 -6.79 8.49 -11.15
N SER A 48 -7.26 7.47 -10.44
CA SER A 48 -8.66 7.04 -10.47
C SER A 48 -9.13 6.80 -9.05
N GLU A 49 -10.34 7.26 -8.75
CA GLU A 49 -10.92 7.19 -7.42
C GLU A 49 -12.29 6.53 -7.50
N SER A 50 -12.61 5.69 -6.51
CA SER A 50 -13.93 5.08 -6.43
C SER A 50 -14.26 4.70 -4.99
N SER A 51 -15.52 4.83 -4.62
CA SER A 51 -16.08 4.32 -3.36
C SER A 51 -16.89 3.03 -3.54
N ASP A 52 -17.07 2.55 -4.77
CA ASP A 52 -17.91 1.38 -5.08
C ASP A 52 -17.08 0.17 -5.54
N ALA A 53 -16.37 0.32 -6.66
CA ALA A 53 -15.55 -0.73 -7.23
C ALA A 53 -14.05 -0.38 -7.15
N PRO A 54 -13.16 -1.32 -6.81
CA PRO A 54 -11.73 -1.06 -6.78
C PRO A 54 -11.21 -0.59 -8.15
N PRO A 55 -10.61 0.61 -8.25
CA PRO A 55 -10.11 1.11 -9.52
C PRO A 55 -8.89 0.31 -10.00
N ARG A 56 -8.86 -0.01 -11.29
CA ARG A 56 -7.72 -0.68 -11.93
C ARG A 56 -6.46 0.17 -11.80
N SER A 57 -5.45 -0.35 -11.12
CA SER A 57 -4.26 0.43 -10.76
C SER A 57 -3.03 -0.42 -10.52
N THR A 58 -1.83 0.15 -10.73
CA THR A 58 -0.56 -0.48 -10.32
C THR A 58 -0.37 -0.37 -8.82
N LEU A 59 -0.65 0.83 -8.28
CA LEU A 59 -0.61 1.14 -6.86
C LEU A 59 -2.02 1.55 -6.40
N LEU A 60 -2.53 0.86 -5.39
CA LEU A 60 -3.84 1.16 -4.78
C LEU A 60 -3.65 1.72 -3.37
N LEU A 61 -4.18 2.92 -3.12
CA LEU A 61 -4.45 3.42 -1.77
C LEU A 61 -5.84 2.95 -1.36
N LEU A 62 -5.90 2.21 -0.27
CA LEU A 62 -7.14 1.69 0.30
C LEU A 62 -7.41 2.40 1.64
N TYR A 63 -8.55 3.08 1.73
CA TYR A 63 -9.03 3.70 2.96
C TYR A 63 -10.15 2.83 3.53
N CYS A 64 -9.83 2.07 4.57
CA CYS A 64 -10.80 1.14 5.15
C CYS A 64 -10.55 0.87 6.64
N THR A 65 -11.60 0.46 7.35
CA THR A 65 -11.47 -0.08 8.70
C THR A 65 -11.56 -1.60 8.62
N ILE A 66 -10.60 -2.28 9.24
CA ILE A 66 -10.52 -3.74 9.29
C ILE A 66 -11.03 -4.20 10.65
N GLY A 67 -12.11 -4.97 10.63
CA GLY A 67 -12.72 -5.61 11.79
C GLY A 67 -11.78 -6.58 12.50
N ALA A 68 -12.14 -6.95 13.73
CA ALA A 68 -11.35 -7.85 14.56
C ALA A 68 -11.26 -9.27 13.98
N ASP A 69 -12.16 -9.64 13.08
CA ASP A 69 -12.21 -10.89 12.31
C ASP A 69 -11.45 -10.81 10.97
N GLY A 70 -10.87 -9.65 10.65
CA GLY A 70 -10.19 -9.38 9.38
C GLY A 70 -11.12 -9.02 8.22
N ALA A 71 -12.43 -8.86 8.45
CA ALA A 71 -13.34 -8.31 7.44
C ALA A 71 -13.11 -6.80 7.26
N ILE A 72 -13.45 -6.28 6.08
CA ILE A 72 -13.42 -4.84 5.83
C ILE A 72 -14.80 -4.29 6.14
N LEU A 73 -14.89 -3.32 7.05
CA LEU A 73 -16.15 -2.65 7.34
C LEU A 73 -16.66 -1.93 6.10
N ASN A 74 -17.98 -1.89 5.93
CA ASN A 74 -18.67 -1.29 4.78
C ASN A 74 -18.31 -1.91 3.42
N SER A 75 -17.78 -3.13 3.40
CA SER A 75 -17.53 -3.85 2.15
C SER A 75 -17.83 -5.34 2.29
N PRO A 76 -18.57 -5.93 1.34
CA PRO A 76 -18.72 -7.38 1.28
C PRO A 76 -17.44 -8.06 0.77
N ARG A 77 -16.48 -7.30 0.21
CA ARG A 77 -15.25 -7.83 -0.38
C ARG A 77 -14.14 -7.92 0.66
N THR A 78 -13.37 -8.99 0.60
CA THR A 78 -12.12 -9.15 1.33
C THR A 78 -11.01 -8.29 0.71
N LEU A 79 -9.93 -8.07 1.48
CA LEU A 79 -8.72 -7.41 0.98
C LEU A 79 -8.18 -8.08 -0.30
N ARG A 80 -8.31 -9.41 -0.41
CA ARG A 80 -7.79 -10.17 -1.55
C ARG A 80 -8.62 -10.02 -2.81
N GLU A 81 -9.94 -9.99 -2.68
CA GLU A 81 -10.84 -9.70 -3.79
C GLU A 81 -10.61 -8.27 -4.30
N ILE A 82 -10.44 -7.31 -3.40
CA ILE A 82 -10.10 -5.92 -3.77
C ILE A 82 -8.78 -5.87 -4.55
N ILE A 83 -7.73 -6.56 -4.07
CA ILE A 83 -6.43 -6.61 -4.76
C ILE A 83 -6.58 -7.23 -6.17
N ARG A 84 -7.32 -8.35 -6.28
CA ARG A 84 -7.58 -9.03 -7.56
C ARG A 84 -8.30 -8.11 -8.55
N ASP A 85 -9.37 -7.46 -8.08
CA ASP A 85 -10.26 -6.65 -8.91
C ASP A 85 -9.57 -5.35 -9.33
N ALA A 86 -8.73 -4.76 -8.47
CA ALA A 86 -7.87 -3.64 -8.84
C ALA A 86 -6.70 -4.05 -9.76
N GLY A 87 -6.24 -5.30 -9.71
CA GLY A 87 -5.01 -5.74 -10.37
C GLY A 87 -3.74 -5.12 -9.78
N ALA A 88 -3.81 -4.63 -8.54
CA ALA A 88 -2.75 -3.86 -7.92
C ALA A 88 -1.59 -4.75 -7.45
N SER A 89 -0.37 -4.37 -7.84
CA SER A 89 0.86 -5.04 -7.38
C SER A 89 1.40 -4.45 -6.08
N VAL A 90 1.02 -3.21 -5.79
CA VAL A 90 1.30 -2.52 -4.52
C VAL A 90 -0.02 -2.04 -3.94
N VAL A 91 -0.31 -2.43 -2.70
CA VAL A 91 -1.48 -1.93 -1.97
C VAL A 91 -1.04 -1.29 -0.67
N ILE A 92 -1.55 -0.10 -0.41
CA ILE A 92 -1.30 0.65 0.81
C ILE A 92 -2.63 0.81 1.53
N VAL A 93 -2.77 0.19 2.71
CA VAL A 93 -3.90 0.49 3.59
C VAL A 93 -3.55 1.77 4.33
N ALA A 94 -4.11 2.88 3.87
CA ALA A 94 -3.71 4.23 4.26
C ALA A 94 -4.29 4.66 5.62
N THR A 95 -5.42 4.09 6.01
CA THR A 95 -6.05 4.26 7.32
C THR A 95 -5.34 3.40 8.40
N PRO A 96 -5.11 3.95 9.60
CA PRO A 96 -4.57 3.17 10.72
C PRO A 96 -5.50 2.02 11.12
N ASN A 97 -4.95 0.83 11.30
CA ASN A 97 -5.68 -0.30 11.89
C ASN A 97 -4.81 -1.03 12.93
N PRO A 98 -5.41 -1.72 13.93
CA PRO A 98 -4.66 -2.52 14.88
C PRO A 98 -3.86 -3.63 14.17
N ARG A 99 -2.63 -3.87 14.63
CA ARG A 99 -1.72 -4.88 14.05
C ARG A 99 -2.35 -6.26 13.91
N ARG A 100 -3.19 -6.67 14.87
CA ARG A 100 -3.87 -7.98 14.86
C ARG A 100 -4.83 -8.13 13.68
N CYS A 101 -5.56 -7.07 13.32
CA CYS A 101 -6.55 -7.08 12.25
C CYS A 101 -5.87 -7.31 10.88
N TYR A 102 -4.72 -6.69 10.67
CA TYR A 102 -3.91 -6.89 9.46
C TYR A 102 -3.47 -8.33 9.24
N GLY A 103 -3.07 -9.02 10.31
CA GLY A 103 -2.66 -10.43 10.22
C GLY A 103 -3.80 -11.33 9.73
N LEU A 104 -5.01 -11.07 10.17
CA LEU A 104 -6.21 -11.81 9.78
C LEU A 104 -6.63 -11.46 8.34
N ALA A 105 -6.77 -10.17 8.02
CA ALA A 105 -7.16 -9.70 6.69
C ALA A 105 -6.18 -10.16 5.60
N ALA A 106 -4.87 -10.12 5.85
CA ALA A 106 -3.87 -10.55 4.88
C ALA A 106 -3.85 -12.08 4.70
N ARG A 107 -4.18 -12.88 5.72
CA ARG A 107 -4.20 -14.35 5.61
C ARG A 107 -5.49 -14.87 4.97
N ARG A 108 -6.61 -14.17 5.18
CA ARG A 108 -7.91 -14.53 4.63
C ARG A 108 -7.81 -14.63 3.10
N GLN A 109 -8.13 -15.81 2.56
CA GLN A 109 -8.16 -16.09 1.11
C GLN A 109 -6.88 -15.68 0.35
N ARG A 110 -5.71 -15.81 0.98
CA ARG A 110 -4.41 -15.40 0.41
C ARG A 110 -4.12 -15.95 -0.99
N GLN A 111 -4.70 -17.09 -1.36
CA GLN A 111 -4.58 -17.70 -2.67
C GLN A 111 -5.24 -16.90 -3.82
N LEU A 112 -6.19 -16.00 -3.53
CA LEU A 112 -6.94 -15.28 -4.56
C LEU A 112 -6.10 -14.21 -5.28
N ALA A 113 -5.23 -13.51 -4.55
CA ALA A 113 -4.37 -12.48 -5.12
C ALA A 113 -3.19 -12.16 -4.19
N ARG A 114 -2.10 -11.66 -4.77
CA ARG A 114 -0.88 -11.27 -4.05
C ARG A 114 -0.48 -9.86 -4.43
N ALA A 115 -0.02 -9.10 -3.44
CA ALA A 115 0.53 -7.76 -3.63
C ALA A 115 1.59 -7.49 -2.57
N ASN A 116 2.48 -6.55 -2.83
CA ASN A 116 3.24 -5.96 -1.74
C ASN A 116 2.33 -5.02 -0.95
N LEU A 117 2.21 -5.26 0.35
CA LEU A 117 1.32 -4.53 1.24
C LEU A 117 2.10 -3.59 2.15
N LEU A 118 1.73 -2.31 2.16
CA LEU A 118 2.11 -1.36 3.20
C LEU A 118 0.90 -1.11 4.09
N LEU A 119 1.02 -1.45 5.38
CA LEU A 119 -0.11 -1.46 6.32
C LEU A 119 0.14 -0.42 7.40
N THR A 120 -0.76 0.54 7.55
CA THR A 120 -0.57 1.69 8.44
C THR A 120 -1.02 1.37 9.87
N LEU A 121 -0.12 1.53 10.84
CA LEU A 121 -0.43 1.44 12.28
C LEU A 121 -0.67 2.81 12.89
N ASP A 122 0.03 3.83 12.39
CA ASP A 122 -0.07 5.22 12.83
C ASP A 122 0.43 6.11 11.68
N ARG A 123 -0.40 7.07 11.25
CA ARG A 123 -0.08 7.97 10.13
C ARG A 123 0.89 9.08 10.53
N ARG A 124 0.91 9.51 11.79
CA ARG A 124 1.58 10.75 12.22
C ARG A 124 1.19 11.96 11.37
N GLY A 125 -0.11 12.13 11.13
CA GLY A 125 -0.66 13.25 10.36
C GLY A 125 -0.11 13.31 8.93
N GLY A 126 0.36 14.49 8.52
CA GLY A 126 0.90 14.75 7.17
C GLY A 126 2.20 14.00 6.84
N ALA A 127 2.90 13.46 7.85
CA ALA A 127 4.13 12.69 7.63
C ALA A 127 3.90 11.43 6.77
N PHE A 128 2.68 10.87 6.82
CA PHE A 128 2.31 9.72 5.99
C PHE A 128 2.42 10.00 4.49
N GLY A 129 1.82 11.09 4.00
CA GLY A 129 1.84 11.44 2.58
C GLY A 129 3.27 11.64 2.07
N VAL A 130 4.11 12.32 2.87
CA VAL A 130 5.54 12.52 2.58
C VAL A 130 6.29 11.18 2.52
N PHE A 131 6.03 10.29 3.48
CA PHE A 131 6.63 8.97 3.53
C PHE A 131 6.28 8.13 2.29
N VAL A 132 4.99 8.06 1.93
CA VAL A 132 4.55 7.29 0.76
C VAL A 132 5.09 7.90 -0.53
N LYS A 133 5.11 9.23 -0.65
CA LYS A 133 5.71 9.91 -1.80
C LYS A 133 7.17 9.50 -1.99
N ARG A 134 7.98 9.57 -0.92
CA ARG A 134 9.39 9.15 -0.95
C ARG A 134 9.54 7.67 -1.29
N LEU A 135 8.70 6.81 -0.72
CA LEU A 135 8.72 5.37 -1.02
C LEU A 135 8.49 5.11 -2.50
N VAL A 136 7.47 5.74 -3.10
CA VAL A 136 7.14 5.57 -4.52
C VAL A 136 8.23 6.17 -5.41
N THR A 137 8.78 7.34 -5.06
CA THR A 137 9.91 7.94 -5.78
C THR A 137 11.12 7.01 -5.79
N GLU A 138 11.58 6.52 -4.63
CA GLU A 138 12.70 5.57 -4.58
C GLU A 138 12.41 4.30 -5.39
N MET A 139 11.16 3.85 -5.40
CA MET A 139 10.74 2.70 -6.21
C MET A 139 10.82 2.96 -7.70
N LYS A 140 10.42 4.14 -8.17
CA LYS A 140 10.54 4.57 -9.58
C LYS A 140 11.99 4.75 -10.02
N ASP A 141 12.86 5.14 -9.09
CA ASP A 141 14.32 5.18 -9.28
C ASP A 141 14.95 3.77 -9.29
N GLY A 142 14.13 2.72 -9.20
CA GLY A 142 14.55 1.33 -9.33
C GLY A 142 14.94 0.65 -8.01
N THR A 143 14.74 1.30 -6.86
CA THR A 143 14.94 0.68 -5.54
C THR A 143 13.76 -0.23 -5.21
N SER A 144 14.01 -1.49 -4.86
CA SER A 144 12.91 -2.39 -4.47
C SER A 144 12.15 -1.86 -3.25
N MET A 145 10.82 -2.01 -3.21
CA MET A 145 9.95 -1.61 -2.10
C MET A 145 10.48 -2.00 -0.71
N PRO A 146 10.92 -3.26 -0.43
CA PRO A 146 11.47 -3.60 0.87
C PRO A 146 12.72 -2.80 1.24
N ARG A 147 13.59 -2.51 0.27
CA ARG A 147 14.82 -1.74 0.50
C ARG A 147 14.51 -0.26 0.74
N ALA A 148 13.63 0.32 -0.07
CA ALA A 148 13.18 1.71 0.09
C ALA A 148 12.48 1.89 1.44
N TRP A 149 11.52 1.01 1.77
CA TRP A 149 10.84 1.02 3.06
C TRP A 149 11.82 0.91 4.23
N ALA A 150 12.76 -0.05 4.19
CA ALA A 150 13.75 -0.26 5.25
C ALA A 150 14.70 0.94 5.47
N ARG A 151 14.89 1.80 4.46
CA ARG A 151 15.65 3.06 4.57
C ARG A 151 14.82 4.19 5.16
N LEU A 152 13.54 4.26 4.81
CA LEU A 152 12.62 5.34 5.22
C LEU A 152 12.11 5.14 6.65
N VAL A 153 11.72 3.92 7.01
CA VAL A 153 11.77 3.51 8.43
C VAL A 153 13.25 3.59 8.85
N ARG A 154 13.71 3.77 10.08
CA ARG A 154 15.10 4.15 10.45
C ARG A 154 15.43 5.65 10.35
N GLN A 155 14.83 6.44 9.45
CA GLN A 155 15.02 7.91 9.46
C GLN A 155 14.10 8.57 10.51
N THR A 156 14.71 9.09 11.59
CA THR A 156 14.19 9.97 12.68
C THR A 156 12.87 9.57 13.40
N SER A 157 12.44 10.42 14.37
CA SER A 157 11.44 10.16 15.41
C SER A 157 9.97 10.41 15.02
N GLU A 158 9.70 11.20 13.97
CA GLU A 158 8.33 11.61 13.57
C GLU A 158 7.85 10.94 12.27
N ARG A 159 8.01 9.62 12.17
CA ARG A 159 7.61 8.84 10.98
C ARG A 159 6.33 8.05 11.22
N PRO A 160 5.51 7.83 10.17
CA PRO A 160 4.40 6.91 10.27
C PRO A 160 4.90 5.53 10.69
N ARG A 161 4.12 4.84 11.53
CA ARG A 161 4.36 3.45 11.88
C ARG A 161 3.66 2.60 10.86
N THR A 162 4.44 1.84 10.08
CA THR A 162 3.92 0.96 9.03
C THR A 162 4.49 -0.45 9.19
N LEU A 163 3.76 -1.43 8.67
CA LEU A 163 4.23 -2.79 8.45
C LEU A 163 4.33 -3.04 6.96
N LEU A 164 5.28 -3.86 6.56
CA LEU A 164 5.47 -4.25 5.17
C LEU A 164 5.34 -5.76 5.02
N ALA A 165 4.51 -6.20 4.07
CA ALA A 165 4.44 -7.59 3.63
C ALA A 165 4.81 -7.66 2.14
N CYS A 166 5.98 -8.21 1.82
CA CYS A 166 6.50 -8.26 0.45
C CYS A 166 6.16 -9.59 -0.25
N GLU A 167 4.89 -9.78 -0.58
CA GLU A 167 4.44 -11.04 -1.19
C GLU A 167 4.93 -11.21 -2.62
N LEU A 168 5.16 -10.14 -3.36
CA LEU A 168 5.77 -10.15 -4.70
C LEU A 168 7.30 -10.00 -4.63
N GLY A 169 7.89 -10.12 -3.44
CA GLY A 169 9.32 -10.02 -3.22
C GLY A 169 9.86 -8.60 -3.48
N ARG A 170 10.96 -8.51 -4.23
CA ARG A 170 11.77 -7.29 -4.40
C ARG A 170 11.27 -6.39 -5.53
N LEU A 171 9.95 -6.21 -5.62
CA LEU A 171 9.28 -5.37 -6.62
C LEU A 171 9.81 -3.93 -6.60
N ALA A 172 10.09 -3.38 -7.77
CA ALA A 172 10.36 -1.96 -7.99
C ALA A 172 9.43 -1.40 -9.09
N LEU A 173 9.39 -0.09 -9.22
CA LEU A 173 8.59 0.62 -10.22
C LEU A 173 9.48 1.15 -11.35
N ARG A 174 8.90 1.41 -12.52
CA ARG A 174 9.54 2.11 -13.63
C ARG A 174 8.55 3.04 -14.33
#